data_AF-A0A8J7SKS5-F1
#
_entry.id   AF-A0A8J7SKS5-F1
#
_cell.length_a   1.000
_cell.length_b   1.000
_cell.length_c   1.000
_cell.angle_alpha   90.00
_cell.angle_beta   90.00
_cell.angle_gamma   90.00
#
_symmetry.space_group_name_H-M   'P 1'
#
loop_
_entity.id
_entity.type
_entity.pdbx_description
1 polymer ?
#
loop_
_entity_poly.entity_id
_entity_poly.type
_entity_poly.pdbx_seq_one_letter_code
_entity_poly.pdbx_strand_id
1 'polypeptide(L)'
;MKIKNVQLLYTGHLIASIILFFIGLIYIRSLQFVIANIETTGFDPVAYDEPTHNFAKVAVFFCALTIFVGYKTRAKLSLTGAFLVGNGFVFLCLAVIMFWVPRYLNLYNVYWYWCFYILANMVLTIIAIINYEKAAFLAPIYEDNILDD
;
A
#
# COMPACT_ATOMS: atom_id res chain seq x y z
N MET A 1 17.62 4.10 -16.68
CA MET A 1 16.15 4.08 -16.90
C MET A 1 15.70 5.51 -17.21
N LYS A 2 15.07 5.77 -18.36
CA LYS A 2 14.71 7.13 -18.79
C LYS A 2 13.70 7.76 -17.81
N ILE A 3 13.86 9.06 -17.51
CA ILE A 3 13.08 9.85 -16.54
C ILE A 3 11.56 9.63 -16.64
N LYS A 4 11.05 9.51 -17.88
CA LYS A 4 9.64 9.24 -18.20
C LYS A 4 9.06 7.99 -17.52
N ASN A 5 9.89 6.97 -17.27
CA ASN A 5 9.43 5.73 -16.63
C ASN A 5 9.25 5.87 -15.12
N VAL A 6 9.93 6.82 -14.47
CA VAL A 6 9.84 7.02 -13.01
C VAL A 6 8.64 7.88 -12.63
N GLN A 7 8.34 8.92 -13.42
CA GLN A 7 7.09 9.67 -13.25
C GLN A 7 5.87 8.77 -13.46
N LEU A 8 5.89 7.90 -14.47
CA LEU A 8 4.82 6.94 -14.72
C LEU A 8 4.62 5.99 -13.52
N LEU A 9 5.71 5.55 -12.88
CA LEU A 9 5.65 4.70 -11.69
C LEU A 9 4.93 5.41 -10.53
N TYR A 10 5.26 6.68 -10.26
CA TYR A 10 4.63 7.44 -9.18
C TYR A 10 3.16 7.77 -9.48
N THR A 11 2.84 8.16 -10.71
CA THR A 11 1.46 8.38 -11.14
C THR A 11 0.64 7.10 -11.04
N GLY A 12 1.20 5.95 -11.46
CA GLY A 12 0.58 4.65 -11.31
C GLY A 12 0.32 4.28 -9.84
N HIS A 13 1.28 4.54 -8.95
CA HIS A 13 1.11 4.33 -7.51
C HIS A 13 0.00 5.22 -6.92
N LEU A 14 -0.10 6.48 -7.35
CA LEU A 14 -1.16 7.39 -6.92
C LEU A 14 -2.55 6.90 -7.38
N ILE A 15 -2.68 6.49 -8.64
CA ILE A 15 -3.92 5.93 -9.18
C ILE A 15 -4.30 4.65 -8.44
N ALA A 16 -3.34 3.75 -8.21
CA ALA A 16 -3.56 2.52 -7.46
C ALA A 16 -4.03 2.79 -6.02
N SER A 17 -3.52 3.84 -5.37
CA SER A 17 -3.94 4.28 -4.03
C SER A 17 -5.43 4.66 -4.02
N ILE A 18 -5.87 5.42 -5.03
CA ILE A 18 -7.27 5.84 -5.19
C ILE A 18 -8.17 4.64 -5.48
N ILE A 19 -7.74 3.73 -6.36
CA ILE A 19 -8.48 2.50 -6.68
C ILE A 19 -8.66 1.65 -5.41
N LEU A 20 -7.60 1.46 -4.61
CA LEU A 20 -7.68 0.68 -3.38
C LEU A 20 -8.68 1.27 -2.38
N PHE A 21 -8.74 2.60 -2.27
CA PHE A 21 -9.73 3.29 -1.43
C PHE A 21 -11.17 2.94 -1.84
N PHE A 22 -11.51 3.07 -3.12
CA PHE A 22 -12.85 2.75 -3.60
C PHE A 22 -13.20 1.27 -3.47
N ILE A 23 -12.22 0.38 -3.71
CA ILE A 23 -12.39 -1.05 -3.49
C ILE A 23 -12.71 -1.36 -2.01
N GLY A 24 -12.02 -0.72 -1.08
CA GLY A 24 -12.31 -0.89 0.34
C GLY A 24 -13.71 -0.40 0.74
N LEU A 25 -14.19 0.72 0.18
CA LEU A 25 -15.58 1.17 0.38
C LEU A 25 -16.61 0.13 -0.09
N ILE A 26 -16.36 -0.50 -1.24
CA ILE A 26 -17.25 -1.55 -1.77
C ILE A 26 -17.30 -2.74 -0.80
N TYR A 27 -16.15 -3.21 -0.32
CA TYR A 27 -16.11 -4.37 0.58
C TYR A 27 -16.66 -4.09 1.98
N ILE A 28 -16.54 -2.86 2.50
CA ILE A 28 -17.24 -2.50 3.75
C ILE A 28 -18.75 -2.57 3.58
N ARG A 29 -19.28 -2.02 2.49
CA ARG A 29 -20.72 -2.06 2.22
C ARG A 29 -21.21 -3.51 2.07
N SER A 30 -20.41 -4.34 1.40
CA SER A 30 -20.68 -5.77 1.30
C SER A 30 -20.72 -6.44 2.69
N LEU A 31 -19.75 -6.16 3.57
CA LEU A 31 -19.75 -6.68 4.94
C LEU A 31 -20.96 -6.20 5.75
N GLN A 32 -21.34 -4.92 5.63
CA GLN A 32 -22.53 -4.37 6.30
C GLN A 32 -23.82 -5.08 5.86
N PHE A 33 -23.95 -5.38 4.56
CA PHE A 33 -25.08 -6.15 4.04
C PHE A 33 -25.11 -7.57 4.60
N VAL A 34 -23.96 -8.25 4.66
CA VAL A 34 -23.86 -9.59 5.27
C VAL A 34 -24.26 -9.55 6.75
N ILE A 35 -23.76 -8.58 7.51
CA ILE A 35 -24.09 -8.41 8.94
C ILE A 35 -25.59 -8.20 9.15
N ALA A 36 -26.22 -7.33 8.34
CA ALA A 36 -27.64 -7.04 8.45
C ALA A 36 -28.53 -8.27 8.17
N ASN A 37 -28.05 -9.22 7.35
CA ASN A 37 -28.79 -10.43 7.03
C ASN A 37 -28.59 -11.56 8.05
N ILE A 38 -27.65 -11.48 8.99
CA ILE A 38 -27.40 -12.54 9.98
C ILE A 38 -28.67 -12.84 10.80
N GLU A 39 -29.47 -11.81 11.12
CA GLU A 39 -30.72 -11.97 11.88
C GLU A 39 -31.80 -12.75 11.11
N THR A 40 -31.76 -12.73 9.77
CA THR A 40 -32.79 -13.34 8.91
C THR A 40 -32.37 -14.68 8.32
N THR A 41 -31.11 -14.83 7.92
CA THR A 41 -30.58 -16.04 7.26
C THR A 41 -29.77 -16.94 8.18
N GLY A 42 -29.48 -16.49 9.41
CA GLY A 42 -28.51 -17.13 10.30
C GLY A 42 -27.07 -16.76 9.95
N PHE A 43 -26.14 -17.09 10.85
CA PHE A 43 -24.72 -16.79 10.68
C PHE A 43 -24.05 -17.79 9.74
N ASP A 44 -23.57 -17.29 8.59
CA ASP A 44 -22.68 -18.01 7.69
C ASP A 44 -21.25 -17.43 7.79
N PRO A 45 -20.28 -18.18 8.34
CA PRO A 45 -18.91 -17.71 8.49
C PRO A 45 -18.22 -17.45 7.14
N VAL A 46 -18.58 -18.18 6.08
CA VAL A 46 -17.94 -18.02 4.76
C VAL A 46 -18.35 -16.69 4.14
N ALA A 47 -19.65 -16.38 4.16
CA ALA A 47 -20.18 -15.11 3.65
C ALA A 47 -19.67 -13.90 4.47
N TYR A 48 -19.45 -14.07 5.78
CA TYR A 48 -18.92 -13.01 6.65
C TYR A 48 -17.44 -12.70 6.35
N ASP A 49 -16.63 -13.72 6.09
CA ASP A 49 -15.19 -13.58 5.88
C ASP A 49 -14.82 -13.09 4.46
N GLU A 50 -15.66 -13.36 3.48
CA GLU A 50 -15.40 -13.13 2.06
C GLU A 50 -15.04 -11.66 1.71
N PRO A 51 -15.75 -10.62 2.21
CA PRO A 51 -15.40 -9.22 1.91
C PRO A 51 -14.01 -8.85 2.41
N THR A 52 -13.66 -9.28 3.63
CA THR A 52 -12.35 -9.03 4.25
C THR A 52 -11.23 -9.70 3.47
N HIS A 53 -11.44 -10.96 3.10
CA HIS A 53 -10.46 -11.76 2.36
C HIS A 53 -10.23 -11.21 0.94
N ASN A 54 -11.30 -10.78 0.26
CA ASN A 54 -11.20 -10.21 -1.08
C ASN A 54 -10.54 -8.83 -1.10
N PHE A 55 -10.82 -7.99 -0.09
CA PHE A 55 -10.08 -6.73 0.09
C PHE A 55 -8.58 -7.00 0.35
N ALA A 56 -8.26 -7.96 1.22
CA ALA A 56 -6.89 -8.30 1.58
C ALA A 56 -6.04 -8.71 0.36
N LYS A 57 -6.61 -9.48 -0.59
CA LYS A 57 -5.94 -9.85 -1.84
C LYS A 57 -5.44 -8.62 -2.60
N VAL A 58 -6.30 -7.64 -2.82
CA VAL A 58 -5.96 -6.41 -3.55
C VAL A 58 -4.96 -5.56 -2.75
N ALA A 59 -5.15 -5.49 -1.44
CA ALA A 59 -4.28 -4.74 -0.54
C ALA A 59 -2.83 -5.25 -0.53
N VAL A 60 -2.61 -6.57 -0.58
CA VAL A 60 -1.27 -7.18 -0.69
C VAL A 60 -0.52 -6.67 -1.92
N PHE A 61 -1.18 -6.63 -3.08
CA PHE A 61 -0.56 -6.12 -4.32
C PHE A 61 -0.18 -4.65 -4.19
N PHE A 62 -1.07 -3.84 -3.62
CA PHE A 62 -0.78 -2.43 -3.41
C PHE A 62 0.40 -2.22 -2.46
N CYS A 63 0.47 -2.95 -1.34
CA CYS A 63 1.60 -2.87 -0.41
C CYS A 63 2.92 -3.27 -1.06
N ALA A 64 2.93 -4.33 -1.89
CA ALA A 64 4.12 -4.71 -2.65
C ALA A 64 4.55 -3.60 -3.63
N LEU A 65 3.59 -2.96 -4.31
CA LEU A 65 3.85 -1.81 -5.16
C LEU A 65 4.43 -0.63 -4.36
N THR A 66 3.87 -0.31 -3.19
CA THR A 66 4.37 0.76 -2.31
C THR A 66 5.81 0.50 -1.87
N ILE A 67 6.15 -0.74 -1.51
CA ILE A 67 7.51 -1.14 -1.17
C ILE A 67 8.45 -0.92 -2.37
N PHE A 68 8.06 -1.39 -3.56
CA PHE A 68 8.86 -1.21 -4.78
C PHE A 68 9.08 0.26 -5.13
N VAL A 69 8.03 1.08 -5.07
CA VAL A 69 8.09 2.53 -5.27
C VAL A 69 9.03 3.14 -4.24
N GLY A 70 8.91 2.77 -2.97
CA GLY A 70 9.78 3.24 -1.90
C GLY A 70 11.25 2.92 -2.15
N TYR A 71 11.59 1.69 -2.55
CA TYR A 71 12.97 1.32 -2.92
C TYR A 71 13.53 2.20 -4.03
N LYS A 72 12.74 2.49 -5.07
CA LYS A 72 13.16 3.40 -6.15
C LYS A 72 13.32 4.84 -5.65
N THR A 73 12.40 5.30 -4.83
CA THR A 73 12.45 6.64 -4.23
C THR A 73 13.70 6.82 -3.35
N ARG A 74 14.15 5.78 -2.63
CA ARG A 74 15.35 5.86 -1.77
C ARG A 74 16.63 6.24 -2.50
N ALA A 75 16.75 6.02 -3.81
CA ALA A 75 17.94 6.38 -4.58
C ALA A 75 18.23 7.90 -4.60
N LYS A 76 17.19 8.72 -4.37
CA LYS A 76 17.31 10.19 -4.36
C LYS A 76 16.68 10.84 -3.14
N LEU A 77 15.58 10.28 -2.64
CA LEU A 77 14.83 10.77 -1.49
C LEU A 77 14.82 9.67 -0.42
N SER A 78 15.94 9.50 0.29
CA SER A 78 16.14 8.40 1.25
C SER A 78 15.02 8.33 2.29
N LEU A 79 14.65 9.48 2.87
CA LEU A 79 13.64 9.56 3.93
C LEU A 79 12.25 9.18 3.40
N THR A 80 11.79 9.81 2.31
CA THR A 80 10.50 9.49 1.68
C THR A 80 10.42 8.03 1.26
N GLY A 81 11.49 7.52 0.65
CA GLY A 81 11.55 6.12 0.24
C GLY A 81 11.54 5.15 1.42
N ALA A 82 12.23 5.48 2.52
CA ALA A 82 12.22 4.67 3.74
C ALA A 82 10.82 4.64 4.38
N PHE A 83 10.10 5.76 4.42
CA PHE A 83 8.72 5.81 4.89
C PHE A 83 7.77 4.97 4.03
N LEU A 84 7.91 5.04 2.69
CA LEU A 84 7.12 4.20 1.77
C LEU A 84 7.39 2.70 1.99
N VAL A 85 8.65 2.29 2.11
CA VAL A 85 9.02 0.89 2.39
C VAL A 85 8.49 0.44 3.75
N GLY A 86 8.70 1.24 4.80
CA GLY A 86 8.28 0.91 6.16
C GLY A 86 6.77 0.76 6.27
N ASN A 87 6.02 1.75 5.80
CA ASN A 87 4.55 1.69 5.79
C ASN A 87 4.05 0.52 4.93
N GLY A 88 4.61 0.35 3.73
CA GLY A 88 4.25 -0.75 2.83
C GLY A 88 4.45 -2.12 3.47
N PHE A 89 5.55 -2.31 4.21
CA PHE A 89 5.83 -3.56 4.91
C PHE A 89 4.86 -3.80 6.08
N VAL A 90 4.60 -2.79 6.91
CA VAL A 90 3.66 -2.92 8.04
C VAL A 90 2.25 -3.29 7.56
N PHE A 91 1.77 -2.60 6.52
CA PHE A 91 0.44 -2.89 5.96
C PHE A 91 0.40 -4.17 5.13
N LEU A 92 1.52 -4.61 4.57
CA LEU A 92 1.64 -5.96 3.98
C LEU A 92 1.42 -7.03 5.04
N CYS A 93 2.07 -6.92 6.21
CA CYS A 93 1.85 -7.85 7.32
C CYS A 93 0.38 -7.85 7.76
N LEU A 94 -0.24 -6.67 7.89
CA LEU A 94 -1.67 -6.56 8.20
C LEU A 94 -2.54 -7.24 7.14
N ALA A 95 -2.29 -7.00 5.84
CA ALA A 95 -3.04 -7.62 4.76
C ALA A 95 -2.90 -9.15 4.74
N VAL A 96 -1.70 -9.67 5.05
CA VAL A 96 -1.47 -11.11 5.20
C VAL A 96 -2.28 -11.64 6.39
N ILE A 97 -2.30 -10.97 7.55
CA ILE A 97 -3.12 -11.40 8.69
C ILE A 97 -4.62 -11.42 8.31
N MET A 98 -5.10 -10.38 7.61
CA MET A 98 -6.48 -10.33 7.11
C MET A 98 -6.81 -11.46 6.13
N PHE A 99 -5.84 -11.87 5.31
CA PHE A 99 -6.03 -12.97 4.37
C PHE A 99 -6.09 -14.33 5.07
N TRP A 100 -5.22 -14.56 6.05
CA TRP A 100 -5.09 -15.83 6.76
C TRP A 100 -6.16 -16.03 7.83
N VAL A 101 -6.57 -14.94 8.50
CA VAL A 101 -7.52 -15.00 9.62
C VAL A 101 -8.53 -13.84 9.56
N PRO A 102 -9.34 -13.75 8.48
CA PRO A 102 -10.27 -12.64 8.23
C PRO A 102 -11.27 -12.42 9.37
N ARG A 103 -11.73 -13.52 9.99
CA ARG A 103 -12.75 -13.53 11.04
C ARG A 103 -12.41 -12.72 12.29
N TYR A 104 -11.13 -12.57 12.65
CA TYR A 104 -10.73 -11.88 13.89
C TYR A 104 -10.58 -10.38 13.71
N LEU A 105 -10.73 -9.89 12.48
CA LEU A 105 -10.54 -8.49 12.13
C LEU A 105 -11.85 -7.92 11.61
N ASN A 106 -12.43 -7.01 12.37
CA ASN A 106 -13.57 -6.23 11.88
C ASN A 106 -13.08 -5.29 10.77
N LEU A 107 -13.44 -5.58 9.51
CA LEU A 107 -13.04 -4.80 8.34
C LEU A 107 -13.38 -3.32 8.49
N TYR A 108 -14.48 -2.97 9.17
CA TYR A 108 -14.83 -1.57 9.42
C TYR A 108 -13.75 -0.84 10.23
N ASN A 109 -13.28 -1.44 11.33
CA ASN A 109 -12.21 -0.88 12.14
C ASN A 109 -10.89 -0.86 11.37
N VAL A 110 -10.60 -1.96 10.67
CA VAL A 110 -9.36 -2.10 9.91
C VAL A 110 -9.28 -1.11 8.75
N TYR A 111 -10.42 -0.80 8.12
CA TYR A 111 -10.49 0.14 7.00
C TYR A 111 -10.06 1.56 7.36
N TRP A 112 -10.31 2.02 8.59
CA TRP A 112 -9.82 3.34 9.02
C TRP A 112 -8.29 3.41 8.99
N TYR A 113 -7.61 2.35 9.42
CA TYR A 113 -6.14 2.26 9.30
C TYR A 113 -5.70 2.26 7.84
N TRP A 114 -6.43 1.56 6.97
CA TRP A 114 -6.17 1.58 5.52
C TRP A 114 -6.37 2.97 4.91
N CYS A 115 -7.38 3.74 5.33
CA CYS A 115 -7.58 5.13 4.89
C CYS A 115 -6.39 6.01 5.25
N PHE A 116 -5.91 5.94 6.50
CA PHE A 116 -4.73 6.70 6.93
C PHE A 116 -3.48 6.29 6.14
N TYR A 117 -3.29 4.99 5.91
CA TYR A 117 -2.20 4.47 5.10
C TYR A 117 -2.26 4.94 3.64
N ILE A 118 -3.43 4.86 3.01
CA ILE A 118 -3.63 5.33 1.63
C ILE A 118 -3.34 6.82 1.53
N LEU A 119 -3.88 7.63 2.45
CA LEU A 119 -3.66 9.08 2.47
C LEU A 119 -2.17 9.42 2.65
N ALA A 120 -1.49 8.76 3.60
CA ALA A 120 -0.06 8.95 3.83
C ALA A 120 0.75 8.60 2.57
N ASN A 121 0.43 7.49 1.90
CA ASN A 121 1.10 7.11 0.66
C ASN A 121 0.82 8.09 -0.48
N MET A 122 -0.40 8.61 -0.60
CA MET A 122 -0.71 9.64 -1.60
C MET A 122 0.14 10.90 -1.38
N VAL A 123 0.23 11.38 -0.14
CA VAL A 123 1.04 12.54 0.24
C VAL A 123 2.53 12.29 -0.08
N LEU A 124 3.09 11.16 0.37
CA LEU A 124 4.48 10.80 0.11
C LEU A 124 4.78 10.64 -1.40
N THR A 125 3.82 10.12 -2.16
CA THR A 125 3.94 9.97 -3.61
C THR A 125 3.92 11.32 -4.32
N ILE A 126 3.05 12.24 -3.92
CA ILE A 126 3.03 13.62 -4.44
C ILE A 126 4.35 14.33 -4.14
N ILE A 127 4.87 14.19 -2.92
CA ILE A 127 6.20 14.72 -2.55
C ILE A 127 7.29 14.13 -3.44
N ALA A 128 7.24 12.82 -3.70
CA ALA A 128 8.18 12.15 -4.60
C ALA A 128 8.06 12.69 -6.03
N ILE A 129 6.86 12.86 -6.59
CA ILE A 129 6.66 13.44 -7.93
C ILE A 129 7.30 14.83 -8.03
N ILE A 130 7.08 15.70 -7.04
CA ILE A 130 7.55 17.09 -7.07
C ILE A 130 9.08 17.20 -6.91
N ASN A 131 9.67 16.35 -6.07
CA ASN A 131 11.05 16.54 -5.61
C ASN A 131 12.05 15.56 -6.21
N TYR A 132 11.62 14.43 -6.77
CA TYR A 132 12.53 13.37 -7.20
C TYR A 132 13.45 13.80 -8.35
N GLU A 133 12.97 14.66 -9.26
CA GLU A 133 13.80 15.18 -10.35
C GLU A 133 14.76 16.28 -9.88
N LYS A 134 14.35 17.05 -8.86
CA LYS A 134 15.16 18.13 -8.27
C LYS A 134 16.26 17.59 -7.35
N ALA A 135 16.07 16.40 -6.80
CA ALA A 135 17.02 15.77 -5.90
C ALA A 135 18.22 15.18 -6.66
N ALA A 136 19.40 15.45 -6.13
CA ALA A 136 20.63 14.77 -6.52
C ALA A 136 20.55 13.28 -6.14
N PHE A 137 21.28 12.43 -6.86
CA PHE A 137 21.49 11.07 -6.39
C PHE A 137 22.26 11.11 -5.08
N LEU A 138 21.91 10.23 -4.15
CA LEU A 138 22.76 9.99 -2.99
C LEU A 138 24.07 9.42 -3.53
N ALA A 139 25.18 10.13 -3.30
CA ALA A 139 26.49 9.64 -3.66
C ALA A 139 26.71 8.27 -3.00
N PRO A 140 27.20 7.26 -3.73
CA PRO A 140 27.62 6.02 -3.08
C PRO A 140 28.69 6.36 -2.02
N ILE A 141 28.53 5.78 -0.82
CA ILE A 141 29.48 5.98 0.30
C ILE A 141 30.82 5.28 0.02
N TYR A 142 30.85 4.36 -0.95
CA TYR A 142 32.08 3.75 -1.43
C TYR A 142 32.69 4.62 -2.52
N GLU A 143 33.79 5.29 -2.20
CA GLU A 143 34.84 5.51 -3.19
C GLU A 143 35.27 4.13 -3.69
N ASP A 144 35.07 3.87 -4.99
CA ASP A 144 35.75 2.76 -5.65
C ASP A 144 37.25 3.07 -5.60
N ASN A 145 37.92 2.70 -4.51
CA ASN A 145 39.36 2.44 -4.49
C ASN A 145 39.63 1.10 -5.18
N ILE A 146 39.11 0.92 -6.39
CA ILE A 146 39.44 -0.22 -7.24
C ILE A 146 40.73 0.14 -7.97
N LEU A 147 41.85 -0.14 -7.29
CA LEU A 147 43.14 -0.58 -7.83
C LEU A 147 43.79 0.33 -8.90
N ASP A 148 44.35 1.45 -8.47
CA ASP A 148 45.62 1.93 -9.02
C ASP A 148 46.74 1.24 -8.20
N ASP A 149 47.10 0.02 -8.58
CA ASP A 149 48.38 -0.65 -8.27
C ASP A 149 48.62 -1.80 -9.27
#